data_AF-A0A849QZT1-F1
#
_entry.id   AF-A0A849QZT1-F1
#
_cell.length_a   1.000
_cell.length_b   1.000
_cell.length_c   1.000
_cell.angle_alpha   90.00
_cell.angle_beta   90.00
_cell.angle_gamma   90.00
#
_symmetry.space_group_name_H-M   'P 1'
#
loop_
_entity.id
_entity.type
_entity.pdbx_description
1 polymer ?
#
loop_
_entity_poly.entity_id
_entity_poly.type
_entity_poly.pdbx_seq_one_letter_code
_entity_poly.pdbx_strand_id
1 'polypeptide(L)' 'MESSFNNRNIEAMFTRILGKLDRIEEKLDETSYPPEETLNSDFIERVNAASNEITKGKRLEFESMDDFFSSIEQ' A
#
# COMPACT_ATOMS: atom_id res chain seq x y z
N MET A 1 27.27 -22.29 -37.89
CA MET A 1 27.29 -22.79 -36.50
C MET A 1 27.21 -21.65 -35.46
N GLU A 2 27.85 -20.49 -35.68
CA GLU A 2 27.79 -19.33 -34.78
C GLU A 2 26.38 -18.74 -34.54
N SER A 3 25.50 -18.74 -35.55
CA SER A 3 24.13 -18.21 -35.42
C SER A 3 23.29 -18.94 -34.36
N SER A 4 23.46 -20.26 -34.23
CA SER A 4 22.75 -21.06 -33.23
C SER A 4 23.24 -20.81 -31.80
N PHE A 5 24.52 -20.46 -31.63
CA PHE A 5 25.10 -20.10 -30.34
C PHE A 5 24.63 -18.71 -29.88
N ASN A 6 24.58 -17.75 -30.81
CA ASN A 6 24.01 -16.44 -30.53
C ASN A 6 22.54 -16.53 -30.14
N ASN A 7 21.76 -17.39 -30.80
CA ASN A 7 20.34 -17.58 -30.48
C ASN A 7 20.14 -18.14 -29.06
N ARG A 8 20.96 -19.14 -28.66
CA ARG A 8 20.91 -19.70 -27.29
C ARG A 8 21.30 -18.70 -26.21
N ASN A 9 22.26 -17.83 -26.51
CA ASN A 9 22.68 -16.79 -25.56
C ASN A 9 21.58 -15.73 -25.38
N ILE A 10 20.91 -15.37 -26.47
CA ILE A 10 19.74 -14.47 -26.45
C ILE A 10 18.58 -15.11 -25.66
N GLU A 11 18.27 -16.38 -25.89
CA GLU A 11 17.25 -17.12 -25.12
C GLU A 11 17.57 -17.16 -23.62
N ALA A 12 18.81 -17.47 -23.25
CA ALA A 12 19.24 -17.47 -21.85
C ALA A 12 19.13 -16.07 -21.21
N MET A 13 19.44 -15.02 -21.96
CA MET A 13 19.24 -13.64 -21.51
C MET A 13 17.75 -13.33 -21.28
N PHE A 14 16.87 -13.72 -22.19
CA PHE A 14 15.43 -13.52 -22.03
C PHE A 14 14.88 -14.27 -20.82
N THR A 15 15.25 -15.54 -20.61
CA THR A 15 14.84 -16.30 -19.42
C THR A 15 15.31 -15.61 -18.13
N ARG A 16 16.52 -15.06 -18.13
CA ARG A 16 17.04 -14.32 -16.98
C ARG A 16 16.31 -12.99 -16.73
N ILE A 17 15.88 -12.30 -17.79
CA ILE A 17 15.08 -11.07 -17.69
C ILE A 17 13.70 -11.39 -17.12
N LEU A 18 13.02 -12.41 -17.66
CA LEU A 18 11.71 -12.84 -17.17
C LEU A 18 11.76 -13.21 -15.69
N GLY A 19 12.70 -14.06 -15.27
CA GLY A 19 12.82 -14.40 -13.85
C GLY A 19 13.20 -13.24 -12.92
N LYS A 20 13.78 -12.15 -13.46
CA LYS A 20 13.97 -10.91 -12.69
C LYS A 20 12.69 -10.09 -12.58
N LEU A 21 11.86 -10.07 -13.63
CA LEU A 21 10.57 -9.39 -13.64
C LEU A 21 9.60 -10.07 -12.67
N ASP A 22 9.50 -11.40 -12.70
CA ASP A 22 8.65 -12.17 -11.78
C ASP A 22 8.99 -11.85 -10.31
N ARG A 23 10.29 -11.83 -9.98
CA ARG A 23 10.77 -11.48 -8.63
C ARG A 23 10.49 -10.02 -8.25
N ILE A 24 10.46 -9.11 -9.22
CA ILE A 24 10.10 -7.70 -8.97
C ILE A 24 8.60 -7.60 -8.69
N GLU A 25 7.77 -8.31 -9.46
CA GLU A 25 6.33 -8.37 -9.28
C GLU A 25 5.95 -8.94 -7.91
N GLU A 26 6.52 -10.10 -7.51
CA GLU A 26 6.31 -10.67 -6.17
C GLU A 26 6.65 -9.67 -5.05
N LYS A 27 7.77 -8.95 -5.19
CA LYS A 27 8.17 -7.94 -4.19
C LYS A 27 7.25 -6.73 -4.17
N LEU A 28 6.72 -6.32 -5.32
CA LEU A 28 5.76 -5.23 -5.40
C LEU A 28 4.43 -5.64 -4.76
N ASP A 29 3.99 -6.88 -4.94
CA ASP A 29 2.81 -7.43 -4.27
C ASP A 29 3.01 -7.49 -2.74
N GLU A 30 4.18 -7.91 -2.27
CA GLU A 30 4.54 -7.93 -0.84
C GLU A 30 4.61 -6.53 -0.21
N THR A 31 4.92 -5.49 -1.00
CA THR A 31 4.99 -4.10 -0.53
C THR A 31 3.76 -3.26 -0.89
N SER A 32 2.79 -3.85 -1.59
CA SER A 32 1.56 -3.18 -1.92
C SER A 32 0.75 -2.95 -0.64
N TYR A 33 0.36 -1.69 -0.42
CA TYR A 33 -0.59 -1.35 0.63
C TYR A 33 -1.84 -2.19 0.39
N PRO A 34 -2.31 -2.97 1.37
CA PRO A 34 -3.34 -3.95 1.10
C PRO A 34 -4.63 -3.21 0.71
N PRO A 35 -5.44 -3.79 -0.21
CA PRO A 35 -6.62 -3.11 -0.75
C PRO A 35 -7.49 -2.56 0.38
N GLU A 36 -8.12 -1.40 0.22
CA GLU A 36 -8.95 -0.82 1.28
C GLU A 36 -10.00 -1.81 1.83
N GLU A 37 -10.47 -2.74 1.01
CA GLU A 37 -11.38 -3.85 1.36
C GLU A 37 -10.82 -4.82 2.41
N THR A 38 -9.49 -4.89 2.56
CA THR A 38 -8.80 -5.66 3.59
C THR A 38 -8.59 -4.87 4.88
N LEU A 39 -8.74 -3.53 4.84
CA LEU A 39 -8.84 -2.73 6.05
C LEU A 39 -10.18 -3.12 6.69
N ASN A 40 -10.06 -3.77 7.84
CA ASN A 40 -11.16 -4.21 8.70
C ASN A 40 -12.44 -3.40 8.47
N SER A 41 -13.54 -4.03 8.05
CA SER A 41 -14.83 -3.37 7.81
C SER A 41 -15.25 -2.48 8.97
N ASP A 42 -14.94 -2.90 10.20
CA ASP A 42 -15.23 -2.16 11.43
C ASP A 42 -14.42 -0.85 11.53
N PHE A 43 -13.22 -0.79 10.93
CA PHE A 43 -12.45 0.44 10.81
C PHE A 43 -13.09 1.40 9.81
N ILE A 44 -13.49 0.91 8.63
CA ILE A 44 -14.17 1.72 7.61
C ILE A 44 -15.48 2.29 8.16
N GLU A 45 -16.29 1.47 8.84
CA GLU A 45 -17.53 1.92 9.47
C GLU A 45 -17.28 3.01 10.52
N ARG A 46 -16.26 2.84 11.38
CA ARG A 46 -15.91 3.85 12.39
C ARG A 46 -15.45 5.16 11.77
N VAL A 47 -14.64 5.12 10.71
CA VAL A 47 -14.17 6.32 10.00
C VAL A 47 -15.35 7.04 9.37
N ASN A 48 -16.24 6.31 8.68
CA ASN A 48 -17.43 6.89 8.07
C ASN A 48 -18.38 7.51 9.11
N ALA A 49 -18.58 6.84 10.25
CA ALA A 49 -19.36 7.38 11.36
C ALA A 49 -18.76 8.67 11.92
N ALA A 50 -17.44 8.69 12.17
CA ALA A 50 -16.74 9.88 12.66
C ALA A 50 -16.83 11.06 11.67
N SER A 51 -16.64 10.79 10.37
CA SER A 51 -16.80 11.79 9.30
C SER A 51 -18.21 12.39 9.27
N ASN A 52 -19.24 11.55 9.41
CA ASN A 52 -20.63 12.00 9.49
C ASN A 52 -20.93 12.84 10.73
N GLU A 53 -20.30 12.58 11.88
CA GLU A 53 -20.47 13.40 13.08
C GLU A 53 -19.74 14.75 12.94
N ILE A 54 -18.54 14.77 12.33
CA ILE A 54 -17.80 16.01 12.04
C ILE A 54 -18.59 16.93 11.11
N THR A 55 -19.16 16.38 10.03
CA THR A 55 -19.99 17.14 9.07
C THR A 55 -21.27 17.69 9.70
N LYS A 56 -21.82 17.00 10.71
CA LYS A 56 -22.94 17.51 11.53
C LYS A 56 -22.53 18.56 12.58
N GLY A 57 -21.25 18.97 12.59
CA GLY A 57 -20.73 19.98 13.50
C GLY A 57 -20.32 19.43 14.88
N LYS A 58 -20.36 18.11 15.08
CA LYS A 58 -19.85 17.48 16.31
C LYS A 58 -18.35 17.19 16.14
N ARG A 59 -17.57 18.27 16.10
CA ARG A 59 -16.11 18.22 16.05
C ARG A 59 -15.52 18.83 17.32
N LEU A 60 -14.35 18.34 17.70
CA LEU A 60 -13.50 19.01 18.67
C LEU A 60 -12.50 19.85 17.89
N GLU A 61 -12.33 21.09 18.32
CA GLU A 61 -11.31 21.98 17.80
C GLU A 61 -10.25 22.15 18.89
N PHE A 62 -8.99 22.04 18.49
CA PHE A 62 -7.84 22.25 19.37
C PHE A 62 -7.01 23.36 18.76
N GLU A 63 -6.56 24.30 19.59
CA GLU A 63 -5.76 25.44 19.14
C GLU A 63 -4.33 25.02 18.77
N SER A 64 -3.82 23.96 19.41
CA SER A 64 -2.51 23.39 19.15
C SER A 64 -2.49 21.85 19.24
N MET A 65 -1.41 21.26 18.74
CA MET A 65 -1.17 19.83 18.86
C MET A 65 -0.95 19.40 20.31
N ASP A 66 -0.37 20.27 21.15
CA ASP A 66 -0.14 20.02 22.57
C ASP A 66 -1.46 19.95 23.34
N ASP A 67 -2.44 20.77 22.98
CA ASP A 67 -3.80 20.73 23.55
C ASP A 67 -4.51 19.42 23.20
N PHE A 68 -4.31 18.93 21.96
CA PHE A 68 -4.83 17.64 21.54
C PHE A 68 -4.20 16.50 22.36
N PHE A 69 -2.86 16.46 22.48
CA PHE A 69 -2.18 15.41 23.24
C PHE A 69 -2.58 15.41 24.72
N SER A 70 -2.75 16.59 25.31
CA SER A 70 -3.23 16.74 26.69
C SER A 70 -4.66 16.20 26.89
N SER A 71 -5.48 16.19 25.84
CA SER A 71 -6.86 15.67 25.89
C SER A 71 -6.97 14.15 25.84
N ILE A 72 -5.94 13.46 25.33
CA ILE A 72 -5.92 11.99 25.18
C ILE A 72 -5.14 11.27 26.28
N GLU A 73 -4.33 11.98 27.07
CA GLU A 73 -3.54 11.43 28.18
C GLU A 73 -4.30 11.38 29.53
N GLN A 74 -5.62 11.59 29.53
CA GLN A 74 -6.50 11.44 30.71
C GLN A 74 -6.98 10.00 30.90
#